data_AF-A0A4R1QSW8-F1
#
_entry.id   AF-A0A4R1QSW8-F1
#
_cell.length_a   1.000
_cell.length_b   1.000
_cell.length_c   1.000
_cell.angle_alpha   90.00
_cell.angle_beta   90.00
_cell.angle_gamma   90.00
#
_symmetry.space_group_name_H-M   'P 1'
#
loop_
_entity.id
_entity.type
_entity.pdbx_description
1 polymer ?
#
loop_
_entity_poly.entity_id
_entity_poly.type
_entity_poly.pdbx_seq_one_letter_code
_entity_poly.pdbx_strand_id
1 'polypeptide(L)'
;MKKYHKDYVFEIGTGKDGKEEKRYRYAGDYYLFPDAEAEKKKIFIKNSAFVLLYFLLIITAGMLDNEGSRNFFIAVPYVFLFLPAVYLSLGTAAFLKLNEKMERPVYDRAFGRMYRNCIGIMSVSLYLCAADSVFIFLRFHGGEDFSVVREVVFLFENIAIFCLSFIQKKYLQNLKKGVMIGEYNSEVP
;
A
#
# COMPACT_ATOMS: atom_id res chain seq x y z
N MET A 1 4.71 19.76 -16.07
CA MET A 1 3.27 20.10 -16.00
C MET A 1 2.56 19.15 -15.04
N LYS A 2 1.67 19.63 -14.17
CA LYS A 2 0.91 18.77 -13.23
C LYS A 2 -0.13 17.93 -14.02
N LYS A 3 -0.15 16.61 -13.79
CA LYS A 3 -0.93 15.60 -14.54
C LYS A 3 -2.43 15.90 -14.69
N TYR A 4 -3.04 16.62 -13.74
CA TYR A 4 -4.49 16.87 -13.70
C TYR A 4 -4.86 18.35 -13.91
N HIS A 5 -3.94 19.19 -14.40
CA HIS A 5 -4.22 20.63 -14.56
C HIS A 5 -5.37 20.92 -15.54
N LYS A 6 -5.60 20.04 -16.52
CA LYS A 6 -6.65 20.21 -17.53
C LYS A 6 -8.06 19.97 -16.97
N ASP A 7 -8.15 19.36 -15.79
CA ASP A 7 -9.41 18.96 -15.18
C ASP A 7 -9.96 20.05 -14.24
N TYR A 8 -9.29 21.21 -14.13
CA TYR A 8 -9.71 22.35 -13.31
C TYR A 8 -10.05 23.55 -14.18
N VAL A 9 -11.26 24.07 -14.00
CA VAL A 9 -11.76 25.27 -14.68
C VAL A 9 -11.76 26.43 -13.68
N PHE A 10 -11.42 27.62 -14.17
CA PHE A 10 -11.43 28.84 -13.38
C PHE A 10 -12.84 29.43 -13.38
N GLU A 11 -13.47 29.51 -12.21
CA GLU A 11 -14.77 30.15 -12.04
C GLU A 11 -14.62 31.38 -11.12
N ILE A 12 -15.30 32.46 -11.50
CA ILE A 12 -15.48 33.65 -10.65
C ILE A 12 -16.85 33.49 -10.00
N GLY A 13 -16.88 33.15 -8.72
CA GLY A 13 -18.10 32.97 -7.96
C GLY A 13 -18.31 34.11 -6.97
N THR A 14 -19.55 34.40 -6.61
CA THR A 14 -19.86 35.37 -5.54
C THR A 14 -19.66 34.69 -4.18
N GLY A 15 -18.69 35.16 -3.39
CA GLY A 15 -18.48 34.69 -2.03
C GLY A 15 -19.66 35.04 -1.11
N LYS A 16 -19.72 34.42 0.08
CA LYS A 16 -20.83 34.63 1.05
C LYS A 16 -21.01 36.10 1.48
N ASP A 17 -19.99 36.93 1.28
CA ASP A 17 -19.97 38.36 1.60
C ASP A 17 -20.28 39.27 0.39
N GLY A 18 -20.75 38.70 -0.73
CA GLY A 18 -21.06 39.45 -1.96
C GLY A 18 -19.83 39.88 -2.78
N LYS A 19 -18.61 39.52 -2.36
CA LYS A 19 -17.36 39.80 -3.08
C LYS A 19 -17.05 38.69 -4.10
N GLU A 20 -16.49 39.07 -5.24
CA GLU A 20 -16.00 38.12 -6.25
C GLU A 20 -14.85 37.29 -5.66
N GLU A 21 -15.06 35.99 -5.53
CA GLU A 21 -14.04 35.01 -5.17
C GLU A 21 -13.66 34.18 -6.39
N LYS A 22 -12.37 34.20 -6.71
CA LYS A 22 -11.76 33.36 -7.73
C LYS A 22 -11.58 31.95 -7.16
N ARG A 23 -12.31 30.97 -7.69
CA ARG A 23 -12.22 29.57 -7.24
C ARG A 23 -11.94 28.65 -8.43
N TYR A 24 -11.07 27.67 -8.22
CA TYR A 24 -10.84 26.60 -9.20
C TYR A 24 -11.84 25.48 -8.92
N ARG A 25 -12.68 25.14 -9.90
CA ARG A 25 -13.64 24.03 -9.82
C ARG A 25 -13.12 22.85 -10.63
N TYR A 26 -13.21 21.64 -10.08
CA TYR A 26 -12.87 20.42 -10.81
C TYR A 26 -14.01 20.04 -11.78
N ALA A 27 -13.71 20.07 -13.07
CA ALA A 27 -14.63 19.75 -14.18
C ALA A 27 -14.24 18.45 -14.90
N GLY A 28 -13.29 17.68 -14.37
CA GLY A 28 -12.93 16.36 -14.90
C GLY A 28 -13.87 15.25 -14.43
N ASP A 29 -13.56 14.03 -14.87
CA ASP A 29 -14.35 12.85 -14.51
C ASP A 29 -14.28 12.54 -13.02
N TYR A 30 -15.37 11.98 -12.50
CA TYR A 30 -15.48 11.55 -11.13
C TYR A 30 -15.49 10.02 -11.06
N TYR A 31 -14.86 9.46 -10.03
CA TYR A 31 -15.08 8.08 -9.66
C TYR A 31 -16.29 7.99 -8.75
N LEU A 32 -17.26 7.18 -9.18
CA LEU A 32 -18.48 6.86 -8.46
C LEU A 32 -18.47 5.36 -8.17
N PHE A 33 -18.69 5.00 -6.91
CA PHE A 33 -18.99 3.62 -6.58
C PHE A 33 -20.52 3.44 -6.66
N PRO A 34 -21.03 2.48 -7.46
CA PRO A 34 -22.48 2.26 -7.62
C PRO A 34 -23.18 1.86 -6.32
N ASP A 35 -22.43 1.39 -5.33
CA ASP A 35 -22.89 1.07 -3.97
C ASP A 35 -21.78 1.38 -2.95
N ALA A 36 -21.51 2.68 -2.79
CA ALA A 36 -20.24 3.20 -2.29
C ALA A 36 -19.84 2.70 -0.92
N GLU A 37 -20.79 2.55 0.00
CA GLU A 37 -20.48 2.17 1.37
C GLU A 37 -20.15 0.67 1.50
N ALA A 38 -20.94 -0.20 0.86
CA ALA A 38 -20.73 -1.64 0.87
C ALA A 38 -19.43 -2.05 0.16
N GLU A 39 -19.14 -1.47 -1.01
CA GLU A 39 -17.90 -1.75 -1.74
C GLU A 39 -16.67 -1.21 -1.02
N LYS A 40 -16.74 0.01 -0.46
CA LYS A 40 -15.64 0.56 0.35
C LYS A 40 -15.36 -0.30 1.57
N LYS A 41 -16.39 -0.74 2.28
CA LYS A 41 -16.26 -1.62 3.44
C LYS A 41 -15.60 -2.94 3.04
N LYS A 42 -15.99 -3.53 1.90
CA LYS A 42 -15.37 -4.75 1.38
C LYS A 42 -13.89 -4.58 1.04
N ILE A 43 -13.52 -3.46 0.39
CA ILE A 43 -12.12 -3.13 0.07
C ILE A 43 -11.31 -2.88 1.34
N PHE A 44 -11.90 -2.19 2.31
CA PHE A 44 -11.29 -1.94 3.62
C PHE A 44 -11.04 -3.26 4.35
N ILE A 45 -12.04 -4.12 4.53
CA ILE A 45 -11.91 -5.40 5.22
C ILE A 45 -10.81 -6.26 4.57
N LYS A 46 -10.81 -6.36 3.24
CA LYS A 46 -9.79 -7.12 2.51
C LYS A 46 -8.38 -6.56 2.71
N ASN A 47 -8.19 -5.24 2.59
CA ASN A 47 -6.88 -4.63 2.82
C ASN A 47 -6.44 -4.73 4.28
N SER A 48 -7.36 -4.57 5.23
CA SER A 48 -7.09 -4.73 6.66
C SER A 48 -6.66 -6.17 6.98
N ALA A 49 -7.24 -7.18 6.32
CA ALA A 49 -6.80 -8.57 6.47
C ALA A 49 -5.36 -8.76 5.97
N PHE A 50 -4.99 -8.19 4.82
CA PHE A 50 -3.60 -8.20 4.35
C PHE A 50 -2.65 -7.52 5.34
N VAL A 51 -3.02 -6.33 5.84
CA VAL A 51 -2.24 -5.58 6.82
C VAL A 51 -2.02 -6.41 8.10
N LEU A 52 -3.07 -7.02 8.62
CA LEU A 52 -3.01 -7.87 9.81
C LEU A 52 -2.09 -9.09 9.58
N LEU A 53 -2.20 -9.74 8.42
CA LEU A 53 -1.31 -10.85 8.06
C LEU A 53 0.16 -10.43 7.96
N TYR A 54 0.47 -9.25 7.40
CA TYR A 54 1.86 -8.76 7.41
C TYR A 54 2.36 -8.55 8.83
N PHE A 55 1.59 -7.87 9.69
CA PHE A 55 2.05 -7.66 11.06
C PHE A 55 2.21 -8.97 11.82
N LEU A 56 1.34 -9.96 11.60
CA LEU A 56 1.48 -11.28 12.19
C LEU A 56 2.78 -11.94 11.74
N LEU A 57 3.04 -12.01 10.43
CA LEU A 57 4.25 -12.64 9.88
C LEU A 57 5.53 -11.90 10.28
N ILE A 58 5.50 -10.57 10.30
CA ILE A 58 6.65 -9.78 10.73
C ILE A 58 6.87 -10.03 12.23
N ILE A 59 5.85 -9.92 13.08
CA ILE A 59 6.05 -10.12 14.52
C ILE A 59 6.55 -11.54 14.83
N THR A 60 6.01 -12.58 14.20
CA THR A 60 6.47 -13.96 14.40
C THR A 60 7.92 -14.13 13.94
N ALA A 61 8.29 -13.57 12.78
CA ALA A 61 9.67 -13.54 12.29
C ALA A 61 10.64 -12.84 13.25
N GLY A 62 10.21 -11.74 13.88
CA GLY A 62 11.02 -11.02 14.85
C GLY A 62 11.19 -11.76 16.18
N MET A 63 10.31 -12.71 16.48
CA MET A 63 10.40 -13.56 17.67
C MET A 63 11.27 -14.81 17.44
N LEU A 64 11.57 -15.14 16.19
CA LEU A 64 12.59 -16.12 15.84
C LEU A 64 13.96 -15.50 16.14
N ASP A 65 14.50 -15.77 17.33
CA ASP A 65 15.90 -15.49 17.70
C ASP A 65 16.84 -16.35 16.85
N ASN A 66 16.98 -16.00 15.57
CA ASN A 66 17.90 -16.59 14.61
C ASN A 66 19.23 -15.82 14.62
N GLU A 67 20.29 -16.43 14.10
CA GLU A 67 21.62 -15.81 14.10
C GLU A 67 21.75 -14.76 13.00
N GLY A 68 20.98 -14.91 11.91
CA GLY A 68 20.80 -13.92 10.86
C GLY A 68 20.33 -12.57 11.41
N SER A 69 19.51 -12.54 12.47
CA SER A 69 19.07 -11.29 13.12
C SER A 69 20.22 -10.44 13.71
N ARG A 70 21.40 -11.03 13.91
CA ARG A 70 22.60 -10.30 14.38
C ARG A 70 23.43 -9.75 13.22
N ASN A 71 23.12 -10.16 11.99
CA ASN A 71 23.75 -9.64 10.79
C ASN A 71 23.09 -8.31 10.40
N PHE A 72 23.91 -7.25 10.32
CA PHE A 72 23.46 -5.91 9.94
C PHE A 72 22.68 -5.89 8.60
N PHE A 73 23.11 -6.69 7.62
CA PHE A 73 22.49 -6.76 6.30
C PHE A 73 21.12 -7.45 6.30
N ILE A 74 20.77 -8.18 7.36
CA ILE A 74 19.45 -8.82 7.49
C ILE A 74 18.60 -8.01 8.48
N ALA A 75 19.15 -7.70 9.65
CA ALA A 75 18.45 -7.03 10.75
C ALA A 75 17.89 -5.66 10.36
N VAL A 76 18.70 -4.80 9.72
CA VAL A 76 18.27 -3.44 9.38
C VAL A 76 17.18 -3.47 8.31
N PRO A 77 17.36 -4.16 7.15
CA PRO A 77 16.30 -4.24 6.15
C PRO A 77 15.01 -4.89 6.68
N TYR A 78 15.14 -5.84 7.61
CA TYR A 78 14.01 -6.45 8.29
C TYR A 78 13.21 -5.43 9.12
N VAL A 79 13.88 -4.59 9.93
CA VAL A 79 13.20 -3.50 10.65
C VAL A 79 12.56 -2.50 9.67
N PHE A 80 13.21 -2.22 8.54
CA PHE A 80 12.65 -1.36 7.49
C PHE A 80 11.36 -1.89 6.87
N LEU A 81 11.05 -3.18 7.00
CA LEU A 81 9.79 -3.78 6.53
C LEU A 81 8.56 -3.25 7.30
N PHE A 82 8.73 -2.80 8.54
CA PHE A 82 7.66 -2.19 9.33
C PHE A 82 7.18 -0.86 8.75
N LEU A 83 8.07 -0.06 8.17
CA LEU A 83 7.71 1.25 7.62
C LEU A 83 6.63 1.16 6.53
N PRO A 84 6.83 0.44 5.41
CA PRO A 84 5.80 0.34 4.39
C PRO A 84 4.55 -0.39 4.90
N ALA A 85 4.66 -1.32 5.86
CA ALA A 85 3.50 -1.97 6.49
C ALA A 85 2.64 -0.96 7.30
N VAL A 86 3.25 -0.09 8.09
CA VAL A 86 2.56 0.99 8.82
C VAL A 86 1.97 2.02 7.86
N TYR A 87 2.72 2.44 6.83
CA TYR A 87 2.16 3.38 5.85
C TYR A 87 1.03 2.76 5.01
N LEU A 88 1.05 1.45 4.79
CA LEU A 88 -0.04 0.72 4.17
C LEU A 88 -1.28 0.74 5.08
N SER A 89 -1.13 0.47 6.38
CA SER A 89 -2.25 0.51 7.34
C SER A 89 -2.90 1.89 7.43
N LEU A 90 -2.10 2.96 7.47
CA LEU A 90 -2.58 4.34 7.41
C LEU A 90 -3.30 4.64 6.09
N GLY A 91 -2.79 4.11 4.97
CA GLY A 91 -3.45 4.20 3.67
C GLY A 91 -4.82 3.53 3.67
N THR A 92 -4.91 2.33 4.25
CA THR A 92 -6.15 1.55 4.41
C THR A 92 -7.17 2.26 5.30
N ALA A 93 -6.74 2.83 6.44
CA ALA A 93 -7.63 3.59 7.31
C ALA A 93 -8.11 4.91 6.64
N ALA A 94 -7.23 5.61 5.93
CA ALA A 94 -7.58 6.83 5.22
C ALA A 94 -8.60 6.59 4.09
N PHE A 95 -8.64 5.38 3.53
CA PHE A 95 -9.58 5.00 2.47
C PHE A 95 -11.04 5.09 2.90
N LEU A 96 -11.34 4.77 4.17
CA LEU A 96 -12.70 4.87 4.72
C LEU A 96 -13.21 6.31 4.78
N LYS A 97 -12.30 7.29 4.88
CA LYS A 97 -12.65 8.72 4.98
C LYS A 97 -12.89 9.36 3.61
N LEU A 98 -12.75 8.60 2.51
CA LEU A 98 -12.96 9.13 1.17
C LEU A 98 -14.46 9.26 0.87
N ASN A 99 -14.83 10.36 0.23
CA ASN A 99 -16.21 10.62 -0.21
C ASN A 99 -16.65 9.59 -1.27
N GLU A 100 -17.96 9.44 -1.47
CA GLU A 100 -18.53 8.51 -2.47
C GLU A 100 -18.24 8.97 -3.89
N LYS A 101 -18.37 10.28 -4.13
CA LYS A 101 -17.93 10.96 -5.34
C LYS A 101 -16.50 11.47 -5.12
N MET A 102 -15.54 10.90 -5.85
CA MET A 102 -14.14 11.30 -5.73
C MET A 102 -13.63 11.87 -7.04
N GLU A 103 -12.91 13.00 -6.94
CA GLU A 103 -12.11 13.48 -8.05
C GLU A 103 -11.03 12.44 -8.39
N ARG A 104 -10.74 12.28 -9.69
CA ARG A 104 -9.70 11.38 -10.20
C ARG A 104 -8.34 11.52 -9.48
N PRO A 105 -7.84 12.73 -9.16
CA PRO A 105 -6.55 12.89 -8.46
C PRO A 105 -6.57 12.37 -7.03
N VAL A 106 -7.72 12.47 -6.35
CA VAL A 106 -7.89 12.02 -4.96
C VAL A 106 -7.91 10.49 -4.92
N TYR A 107 -8.67 9.87 -5.82
CA TYR A 107 -8.73 8.42 -5.97
C TYR A 107 -7.36 7.82 -6.33
N ASP A 108 -6.71 8.35 -7.38
CA ASP A 108 -5.39 7.88 -7.83
C ASP A 108 -4.34 8.01 -6.72
N ARG A 109 -4.42 9.07 -5.91
CA ARG A 109 -3.51 9.29 -4.79
C ARG A 109 -3.75 8.26 -3.67
N ALA A 110 -5.00 7.96 -3.33
CA ALA A 110 -5.32 6.97 -2.30
C ALA A 110 -4.83 5.57 -2.68
N PHE A 111 -5.21 5.07 -3.86
CA PHE A 111 -4.75 3.77 -4.37
C PHE A 111 -3.25 3.75 -4.64
N GLY A 112 -2.70 4.84 -5.19
CA GLY A 112 -1.27 4.95 -5.45
C GLY A 112 -0.42 4.92 -4.17
N ARG A 113 -0.93 5.39 -3.03
CA ARG A 113 -0.26 5.23 -1.72
C ARG A 113 -0.20 3.76 -1.31
N MET A 114 -1.33 3.06 -1.29
CA MET A 114 -1.35 1.63 -0.95
C MET A 114 -0.47 0.80 -1.87
N TYR A 115 -0.54 1.06 -3.18
CA TYR A 115 0.22 0.34 -4.19
C TYR A 115 1.73 0.51 -4.02
N ARG A 116 2.21 1.73 -3.75
CA ARG A 116 3.64 1.99 -3.52
C ARG A 116 4.16 1.34 -2.25
N ASN A 117 3.39 1.36 -1.16
CA ASN A 117 3.77 0.68 0.07
C ASN A 117 3.81 -0.84 -0.11
N CYS A 118 2.86 -1.41 -0.85
CA CYS A 118 2.86 -2.83 -1.20
C CYS A 118 4.10 -3.23 -2.01
N ILE A 119 4.52 -2.39 -2.98
CA ILE A 119 5.80 -2.59 -3.67
C ILE A 119 6.97 -2.51 -2.70
N GLY A 120 6.96 -1.57 -1.75
CA GLY A 120 7.99 -1.46 -0.72
C GLY A 120 8.14 -2.75 0.10
N ILE A 121 7.03 -3.30 0.60
CA ILE A 121 7.02 -4.60 1.32
C ILE A 121 7.60 -5.70 0.42
N MET A 122 7.15 -5.78 -0.84
CA MET A 122 7.61 -6.79 -1.80
C MET A 122 9.11 -6.69 -2.08
N SER A 123 9.64 -5.47 -2.26
CA SER A 123 11.05 -5.24 -2.54
C SER A 123 11.94 -5.60 -1.35
N VAL A 124 11.54 -5.19 -0.14
CA VAL A 124 12.31 -5.47 1.07
C VAL A 124 12.28 -6.97 1.41
N SER A 125 11.12 -7.62 1.32
CA SER A 125 11.01 -9.07 1.55
C SER A 125 11.82 -9.88 0.54
N LEU A 126 11.84 -9.48 -0.75
CA LEU A 126 12.69 -10.12 -1.76
C LEU A 126 14.18 -9.98 -1.43
N TYR A 127 14.60 -8.79 -0.99
CA TYR A 127 15.98 -8.56 -0.55
C TYR A 127 16.33 -9.46 0.65
N LEU A 128 15.44 -9.56 1.64
CA LEU A 128 15.65 -10.41 2.81
C LEU A 128 15.76 -11.88 2.43
N CYS A 129 14.92 -12.37 1.51
CA CYS A 129 15.03 -13.74 1.01
C CYS A 129 16.41 -14.02 0.40
N ALA A 130 16.92 -13.08 -0.40
CA ALA A 130 18.24 -13.22 -1.02
C ALA A 130 19.38 -13.14 0.01
N ALA A 131 19.34 -12.16 0.91
CA ALA A 131 20.36 -11.97 1.94
C ALA A 131 20.43 -13.16 2.90
N ASP A 132 19.27 -13.67 3.32
CA ASP A 132 19.18 -14.80 4.24
C ASP A 132 19.59 -16.12 3.56
N SER A 133 19.22 -16.33 2.30
CA SER A 133 19.70 -17.49 1.51
C SER A 133 21.23 -17.50 1.38
N VAL A 134 21.84 -16.33 1.15
CA VAL A 134 23.31 -16.19 1.10
C VAL A 134 23.92 -16.44 2.48
N PHE A 135 23.31 -15.93 3.55
CA PHE A 135 23.77 -16.16 4.92
C PHE A 135 23.79 -17.64 5.29
N ILE A 136 22.68 -18.36 5.04
CA ILE A 136 22.57 -19.80 5.25
C ILE A 136 23.64 -20.54 4.44
N PHE A 137 23.80 -20.20 3.16
CA PHE A 137 24.78 -20.85 2.29
C PHE A 137 26.22 -20.71 2.79
N LEU A 138 26.62 -19.51 3.22
CA LEU A 138 27.97 -19.23 3.72
C LEU A 138 28.25 -19.94 5.05
N ARG A 139 27.31 -19.89 6.01
CA ARG A 139 27.46 -20.55 7.31
C ARG A 139 27.49 -22.08 7.18
N PHE A 140 26.68 -22.63 6.29
CA PHE A 140 26.66 -24.08 6.03
C PHE A 140 27.99 -24.60 5.47
N HIS A 141 28.65 -23.86 4.58
CA HIS A 141 29.97 -24.23 4.06
C HIS A 141 31.12 -23.88 5.02
N GLY A 142 30.91 -22.91 5.91
CA GLY A 142 31.88 -22.50 6.93
C GLY A 142 32.04 -23.49 8.08
N GLY A 143 31.14 -24.48 8.20
CA GLY A 143 31.19 -25.52 9.25
C GLY A 143 30.91 -25.00 10.66
N GLU A 144 30.21 -23.87 10.76
CA GLU A 144 29.84 -23.26 12.04
C GLU A 144 28.54 -23.86 12.57
N ASP A 145 28.46 -24.04 13.89
CA ASP A 145 27.24 -24.50 14.55
C ASP A 145 26.22 -23.35 14.57
N PHE A 146 25.16 -23.48 13.77
CA PHE A 146 24.03 -22.57 13.78
C PHE A 146 22.68 -23.29 13.70
N SER A 147 21.62 -22.64 14.15
CA SER A 147 20.28 -23.21 14.06
C SER A 147 19.68 -23.06 12.66
N VAL A 148 20.03 -23.98 11.75
CA VAL A 148 19.51 -24.05 10.36
C VAL A 148 17.98 -23.96 10.32
N VAL A 149 17.30 -24.62 11.26
CA VAL A 149 15.83 -24.64 11.30
C VAL A 149 15.26 -23.24 11.48
N ARG A 150 15.83 -22.41 12.37
CA ARG A 150 15.33 -21.05 12.62
C ARG A 150 15.55 -20.15 11.41
N GLU A 151 16.70 -20.25 10.76
CA GLU A 151 16.98 -19.50 9.53
C GLU A 151 16.02 -19.89 8.40
N VAL A 152 15.80 -21.19 8.21
CA VAL A 152 14.86 -21.67 7.19
C VAL A 152 13.43 -21.20 7.47
N VAL A 153 12.99 -21.19 8.72
CA VAL A 153 11.67 -20.66 9.09
C VAL A 153 11.58 -19.16 8.79
N PHE A 154 12.60 -18.38 9.17
CA PHE A 154 12.66 -16.95 8.85
C PHE A 154 12.64 -16.69 7.34
N LEU A 155 13.37 -17.47 6.54
CA LEU A 155 13.33 -17.42 5.08
C LEU A 155 11.91 -17.68 4.55
N PHE A 156 11.25 -18.74 5.03
CA PHE A 156 9.89 -19.08 4.61
C PHE A 156 8.87 -17.99 4.97
N GLU A 157 9.00 -17.33 6.12
CA GLU A 157 8.15 -16.19 6.48
C GLU A 157 8.36 -15.01 5.53
N ASN A 158 9.61 -14.69 5.17
CA ASN A 158 9.91 -13.64 4.20
C ASN A 158 9.38 -13.98 2.79
N ILE A 159 9.45 -15.25 2.38
CA ILE A 159 8.83 -15.73 1.12
C ILE A 159 7.31 -15.59 1.20
N ALA A 160 6.69 -15.91 2.34
CA ALA A 160 5.25 -15.74 2.54
C ALA A 160 4.83 -14.26 2.43
N ILE A 161 5.59 -13.35 3.06
CA ILE A 161 5.39 -11.90 2.96
C ILE A 161 5.52 -11.42 1.50
N PHE A 162 6.54 -11.90 0.78
CA PHE A 162 6.73 -11.59 -0.63
C PHE A 162 5.53 -12.03 -1.47
N CYS A 163 5.11 -13.30 -1.36
CA CYS A 163 3.96 -13.84 -2.07
C CYS A 163 2.67 -13.09 -1.74
N LEU A 164 2.44 -12.77 -0.46
CA LEU A 164 1.27 -12.03 -0.01
C LEU A 164 1.24 -10.61 -0.61
N SER A 165 2.39 -9.93 -0.65
CA SER A 165 2.54 -8.61 -1.28
C SER A 165 2.31 -8.64 -2.79
N PHE A 166 2.75 -9.70 -3.46
CA PHE A 166 2.46 -9.88 -4.88
C PHE A 166 0.95 -10.07 -5.14
N ILE A 167 0.26 -10.86 -4.31
CA ILE A 167 -1.19 -11.06 -4.40
C ILE A 167 -1.93 -9.75 -4.14
N GLN A 168 -1.60 -9.02 -3.08
CA GLN A 168 -2.23 -7.74 -2.76
C GLN A 168 -2.00 -6.70 -3.86
N LYS A 169 -0.79 -6.65 -4.43
CA LYS A 169 -0.48 -5.78 -5.57
C LYS A 169 -1.40 -6.06 -6.75
N LYS A 170 -1.59 -7.33 -7.12
CA LYS A 170 -2.52 -7.74 -8.19
C LYS A 170 -3.96 -7.37 -7.86
N TYR A 171 -4.39 -7.59 -6.61
CA TYR A 171 -5.71 -7.20 -6.13
C TYR A 171 -5.95 -5.68 -6.29
N LEU A 172 -5.02 -4.84 -5.85
CA LEU A 172 -5.10 -3.39 -5.99
C LEU A 172 -5.10 -2.93 -7.46
N GLN A 173 -4.36 -3.61 -8.34
CA GLN A 173 -4.39 -3.32 -9.78
C GLN A 173 -5.75 -3.65 -10.42
N ASN A 174 -6.34 -4.78 -10.04
CA ASN A 174 -7.65 -5.19 -10.57
C ASN A 174 -8.76 -4.27 -10.07
N LEU A 175 -8.71 -3.86 -8.80
CA LEU A 175 -9.63 -2.85 -8.26
C LEU A 175 -9.57 -1.56 -9.08
N LYS A 176 -8.37 -1.05 -9.37
CA LYS A 176 -8.21 0.18 -10.14
C LYS A 176 -8.81 0.09 -11.55
N LYS A 177 -8.78 -1.09 -12.18
CA LYS A 177 -9.36 -1.31 -13.52
C LYS A 177 -10.88 -1.43 -13.50
N GLY A 178 -11.47 -1.87 -12.39
CA GLY A 178 -12.90 -2.15 -12.28
C GLY A 178 -13.76 -0.96 -11.83
N VAL A 179 -13.18 0.21 -11.57
CA VAL A 179 -13.97 1.38 -11.13
C VAL A 179 -14.55 2.13 -12.33
N MET A 180 -15.85 2.40 -12.25
CA MET A 180 -16.61 3.18 -13.23
C MET A 180 -16.19 4.65 -13.20
N ILE A 181 -15.97 5.22 -14.38
CA ILE A 181 -15.71 6.64 -14.57
C ILE A 181 -17.05 7.29 -14.91
N GLY A 182 -17.56 8.14 -14.02
CA GLY A 182 -18.73 8.96 -14.28
C GLY A 182 -18.32 10.28 -14.93
N GLU A 183 -18.94 10.61 -16.06
CA GLU A 183 -18.72 11.89 -16.73
C GLU A 183 -19.22 13.05 -15.86
N TYR A 184 -18.56 14.20 -15.98
CA TYR A 184 -19.03 15.43 -15.38
C TYR A 184 -20.33 15.87 -16.05
N ASN A 185 -21.45 15.84 -15.31
CA ASN A 185 -22.72 16.38 -15.78
C ASN A 185 -22.92 17.78 -15.19
N SER A 186 -22.98 18.80 -16.04
CA SER A 186 -23.01 20.23 -15.67
C SER A 186 -24.34 20.70 -15.07
N GLU A 187 -25.31 19.79 -14.87
CA GLU A 187 -26.70 20.11 -14.52
C GLU A 187 -27.01 20.12 -13.02
N VAL A 188 -26.03 19.86 -12.14
CA VAL A 188 -26.24 19.96 -10.69
C VAL A 188 -25.42 21.15 -10.14
N PRO A 189 -26.09 22.24 -9.71
CA PRO A 189 -25.48 23.45 -9.15
C PRO A 189 -24.50 23.18 -7.99
#